data_AF-A0AA43EUF6-F1
#
_entry.id   AF-A0AA43EUF6-F1
#
_cell.length_a   1.000
_cell.length_b   1.000
_cell.length_c   1.000
_cell.angle_alpha   90.00
_cell.angle_beta   90.00
_cell.angle_gamma   90.00
#
_symmetry.space_group_name_H-M   'P 1'
#
loop_
_entity.id
_entity.type
_entity.pdbx_description
1 polymer ?
#
loop_
_entity_poly.entity_id
_entity_poly.type
_entity_poly.pdbx_seq_one_letter_code
_entity_poly.pdbx_strand_id
1 'polypeptide(L)'
;MTHDQLEAAVPIYAAGALERVERRALEAHLLSGCSSCHATLKEYQSVAVTLPFGLPITPPPQSLKDKILSSPMAPPVTESETQSPSQPSLQPGEWMNHLFPPSSPPATSFGWALGTVILVVLIILVSFGWNSSTHMAEDREKLAQLQSQAEETSAQLAALQQQLSERAELLAQTREELQRRMAELAEVKDQLIQREAELEELRALLVEGSGRSTRVP
;
A
#
# COMPACT_ATOMS: atom_id res chain seq x y z
N MET A 1 2.77 23.50 9.47
CA MET A 1 2.85 22.17 8.84
C MET A 1 3.94 21.38 9.55
N THR A 2 3.72 20.10 9.79
CA THR A 2 4.73 19.21 10.39
C THR A 2 5.72 18.76 9.31
N HIS A 3 6.91 18.30 9.73
CA HIS A 3 7.93 17.75 8.85
C HIS A 3 7.38 16.59 8.00
N ASP A 4 6.69 15.63 8.62
CA ASP A 4 6.07 14.48 7.94
C ASP A 4 5.09 14.87 6.81
N GLN A 5 4.29 15.93 7.02
CA GLN A 5 3.35 16.41 6.00
C GLN A 5 4.07 17.03 4.81
N LEU A 6 5.21 17.68 5.06
CA LEU A 6 6.03 18.29 4.02
C LEU A 6 6.85 17.25 3.26
N GLU A 7 7.32 16.19 3.94
CA GLU A 7 7.99 15.06 3.31
C GLU A 7 7.09 14.36 2.27
N ALA A 8 5.81 14.14 2.62
CA ALA A 8 4.83 13.59 1.69
C ALA A 8 4.55 14.48 0.46
N ALA A 9 4.79 15.80 0.56
CA ALA A 9 4.60 16.74 -0.54
C ALA A 9 5.82 16.83 -1.50
N VAL A 10 6.99 16.32 -1.10
CA VAL A 10 8.24 16.38 -1.88
C VAL A 10 8.11 15.77 -3.29
N PRO A 11 7.50 14.59 -3.51
CA PRO A 11 7.39 14.00 -4.84
C PRO A 11 6.56 14.86 -5.80
N ILE A 12 5.48 15.46 -5.28
CA ILE A 12 4.57 16.31 -6.06
C ILE A 12 5.24 17.64 -6.40
N TYR A 13 6.06 18.17 -5.48
CA TYR A 13 6.91 19.33 -5.74
C TYR A 13 7.96 19.03 -6.81
N ALA A 14 8.63 17.87 -6.75
CA ALA A 14 9.61 17.46 -7.76
C ALA A 14 9.00 17.32 -9.16
N ALA A 15 7.74 16.86 -9.26
CA ALA A 15 6.97 16.81 -10.51
C ALA A 15 6.45 18.19 -10.96
N GLY A 16 6.64 19.25 -10.19
CA GLY A 16 6.17 20.60 -10.49
C GLY A 16 4.66 20.82 -10.30
N ALA A 17 3.95 19.84 -9.73
CA ALA A 17 2.49 19.81 -9.63
C ALA A 17 1.93 20.34 -8.30
N LEU A 18 2.80 20.76 -7.37
CA LEU A 18 2.37 21.21 -6.04
C LEU A 18 1.68 22.59 -6.09
N GLU A 19 0.62 22.76 -5.31
CA GLU A 19 -0.14 24.00 -5.20
C GLU A 19 0.70 25.16 -4.65
N ARG A 20 0.32 26.40 -5.01
CA ARG A 20 1.11 27.60 -4.69
C ARG A 20 1.30 27.82 -3.17
N VAL A 21 0.31 27.46 -2.35
CA VAL A 21 0.37 27.64 -0.90
C VAL A 21 1.31 26.61 -0.26
N GLU A 22 1.12 25.34 -0.60
CA GLU A 22 1.94 24.23 -0.10
C GLU A 22 3.40 24.34 -0.57
N ARG A 23 3.61 24.80 -1.80
CA ARG A 23 4.94 25.08 -2.35
C ARG A 23 5.71 26.08 -1.50
N ARG A 24 5.09 27.19 -1.11
CA ARG A 24 5.74 28.20 -0.25
C ARG A 24 6.09 27.64 1.12
N ALA A 25 5.23 26.79 1.68
CA ALA A 25 5.50 26.15 2.97
C ALA A 25 6.69 25.17 2.88
N LEU A 26 6.76 24.38 1.81
CA LEU A 26 7.88 23.46 1.57
C LEU A 26 9.18 24.23 1.27
N GLU A 27 9.15 25.28 0.45
CA GLU A 27 10.31 26.13 0.18
C GLU A 27 10.85 26.80 1.45
N ALA A 28 9.96 27.33 2.32
CA ALA A 28 10.37 27.86 3.62
C ALA A 28 11.02 26.79 4.51
N HIS A 29 10.52 25.55 4.47
CA HIS A 29 11.10 24.43 5.19
C HIS A 29 12.47 24.00 4.62
N LEU A 30 12.64 23.99 3.30
CA LEU A 30 13.93 23.73 2.65
C LEU A 30 14.95 24.83 2.97
N LEU A 31 14.53 26.09 3.05
CA LEU A 31 15.37 27.22 3.47
C LEU A 31 15.79 27.12 4.95
N SER A 32 15.00 26.44 5.79
CA SER A 32 15.39 26.16 7.18
C SER A 32 16.54 25.15 7.30
N GLY A 33 16.91 24.47 6.21
CA GLY A 33 18.08 23.59 6.15
C GLY A 33 17.82 22.12 6.50
N CYS A 34 16.59 21.63 6.38
CA CYS A 34 16.27 20.22 6.65
C CYS A 34 16.93 19.26 5.65
N SER A 35 17.96 18.54 6.08
CA SER A 35 18.77 17.67 5.21
C SER A 35 18.00 16.48 4.65
N SER A 36 17.06 15.90 5.40
CA SER A 36 16.24 14.78 4.93
C SER A 36 15.35 15.20 3.76
N CYS A 37 14.63 16.32 3.87
CA CYS A 37 13.80 16.82 2.78
C CYS A 37 14.63 17.20 1.54
N HIS A 38 15.83 17.74 1.70
CA HIS A 38 16.75 18.01 0.58
C HIS A 38 17.23 16.71 -0.10
N ALA A 39 17.54 15.68 0.67
CA ALA A 39 17.95 14.37 0.13
C ALA A 39 16.80 13.73 -0.66
N THR A 40 15.63 13.63 -0.06
CA THR A 40 14.41 13.10 -0.69
C THR A 40 14.06 13.90 -1.95
N LEU A 41 14.17 15.23 -1.92
CA LEU A 41 13.93 16.08 -3.09
C LEU A 41 14.88 15.75 -4.26
N LYS A 42 16.16 15.56 -3.97
CA LYS A 42 17.15 15.22 -5.00
C LYS A 42 16.86 13.87 -5.66
N GLU A 43 16.44 12.88 -4.87
CA GLU A 43 16.06 11.56 -5.35
C GLU A 43 14.85 11.66 -6.31
N TYR A 44 13.78 12.32 -5.88
CA TYR A 44 12.59 12.49 -6.74
C TYR A 44 12.85 13.37 -7.96
N GLN A 45 13.71 14.39 -7.84
CA GLN A 45 14.09 15.23 -8.99
C GLN A 45 14.83 14.41 -10.06
N SER A 46 15.68 13.46 -9.66
CA SER A 46 16.37 12.58 -10.60
C SER A 46 15.39 11.74 -11.44
N VAL A 47 14.30 11.26 -10.81
CA VAL A 47 13.23 10.53 -11.49
C VAL A 47 12.38 11.48 -12.34
N ALA A 48 12.05 12.67 -11.82
CA ALA A 48 11.22 13.67 -12.49
C ALA A 48 11.79 14.08 -13.85
N VAL A 49 13.12 14.18 -13.98
CA VAL A 49 13.80 14.51 -15.25
C VAL A 49 13.61 13.42 -16.31
N THR A 50 13.30 12.19 -15.93
CA THR A 50 13.07 11.08 -16.88
C THR A 50 11.65 11.05 -17.45
N LEU A 51 10.65 11.58 -16.73
CA LEU A 51 9.25 11.55 -17.15
C LEU A 51 8.99 12.14 -18.55
N PRO A 52 9.58 13.30 -18.94
CA PRO A 52 9.34 13.88 -20.25
C PRO A 52 9.70 12.96 -21.42
N PHE A 53 10.66 12.05 -21.25
CA PHE A 53 11.08 11.12 -22.30
C PHE A 53 10.07 9.99 -22.56
N GLY A 54 9.13 9.76 -21.65
CA GLY A 54 8.02 8.82 -21.84
C GLY A 54 6.79 9.42 -22.50
N LEU A 55 6.77 10.73 -22.73
CA LEU A 55 5.63 11.44 -23.34
C LEU A 55 5.70 11.42 -24.86
N PRO A 56 4.56 11.39 -25.57
CA PRO A 56 4.54 11.53 -27.02
C PRO A 56 5.08 12.92 -27.42
N ILE A 57 6.06 12.93 -28.33
CA ILE A 57 6.67 14.16 -28.84
C ILE A 57 5.63 14.90 -29.69
N THR A 58 5.23 16.09 -29.25
CA THR A 58 4.42 17.00 -30.07
C THR A 58 5.36 17.92 -30.84
N PRO A 59 5.33 17.95 -32.18
CA PRO A 59 6.23 18.79 -32.97
C PRO A 59 5.96 20.27 -32.68
N PRO A 60 6.98 21.07 -32.35
CA PRO A 60 6.81 22.50 -32.14
C PRO A 60 6.49 23.21 -33.47
N PRO A 61 5.68 24.28 -33.47
CA PRO A 61 5.46 25.09 -34.67
C PRO A 61 6.77 25.77 -35.10
N GLN A 62 7.06 25.72 -36.40
CA GLN A 62 8.35 26.18 -36.98
C GLN A 62 8.66 27.65 -36.65
N SER A 63 7.63 28.50 -36.55
CA SER A 63 7.78 29.92 -36.18
C SER A 63 8.36 30.14 -34.77
N LEU A 64 8.18 29.19 -33.84
CA LEU A 64 8.79 29.28 -32.51
C LEU A 64 10.28 28.97 -32.54
N LYS A 65 10.71 28.04 -33.40
CA LYS A 65 12.13 27.73 -33.57
C LYS A 65 12.89 28.95 -34.05
N ASP A 66 12.38 29.61 -35.10
CA ASP A 66 13.00 30.80 -35.66
C ASP A 66 13.00 31.96 -34.64
N LYS A 67 11.94 32.11 -33.84
CA LYS A 67 11.85 33.12 -32.78
C LYS A 67 12.85 32.88 -31.64
N ILE A 68 13.06 31.63 -31.24
CA ILE A 68 14.05 31.27 -30.19
C ILE A 68 15.47 31.45 -30.73
N LEU A 69 15.75 30.99 -31.96
CA LEU A 69 17.07 31.11 -32.59
C LEU A 69 17.44 32.57 -32.92
N SER A 70 16.44 33.41 -33.21
CA SER A 70 16.65 34.85 -33.43
C SER A 70 16.70 35.65 -32.13
N SER A 71 16.31 35.05 -31.00
CA SER A 71 16.47 35.70 -29.70
C SER A 71 17.95 35.69 -29.35
N PRO A 72 18.59 36.86 -29.16
CA PRO A 72 19.91 36.88 -28.56
C PRO A 72 19.79 36.14 -27.24
N MET A 73 20.58 35.08 -27.06
CA MET A 73 20.78 34.47 -25.76
C MET A 73 21.42 35.56 -24.92
N ALA A 74 20.61 36.34 -24.19
CA ALA A 74 21.11 37.47 -23.42
C ALA A 74 22.13 36.93 -22.42
N PRO A 75 23.44 37.22 -22.59
CA PRO A 75 24.34 37.04 -21.46
C PRO A 75 23.85 37.99 -20.35
N PRO A 76 24.03 37.65 -19.07
CA PRO A 76 23.86 38.63 -18.01
C PRO A 76 24.69 39.85 -18.38
N VAL A 77 24.05 41.02 -18.31
CA VAL A 77 24.62 42.32 -18.66
C VAL A 77 25.86 42.55 -17.81
N THR A 78 27.03 42.25 -18.36
CA THR A 78 28.31 42.79 -17.89
C THR A 78 28.68 43.90 -18.86
N GLU A 79 28.41 45.10 -18.39
CA GLU A 79 28.83 46.37 -18.93
C GLU A 79 30.37 46.46 -18.96
N SER A 80 30.93 46.98 -20.07
CA SER A 80 32.34 47.37 -20.37
C SER A 80 32.88 46.62 -21.61
N GLU A 81 33.50 47.20 -22.64
CA GLU A 81 33.80 48.57 -23.06
C GLU A 81 34.37 48.43 -24.50
N THR A 82 33.88 49.26 -25.44
CA THR A 82 34.50 49.76 -26.69
C THR A 82 35.16 48.81 -27.73
N GLN A 83 34.62 48.88 -28.95
CA GLN A 83 35.17 48.38 -30.23
C GLN A 83 36.23 49.32 -30.84
N SER A 84 37.31 48.77 -31.45
CA SER A 84 37.83 49.06 -32.82
C SER A 84 39.32 48.72 -33.01
N PRO A 85 39.84 48.53 -34.26
CA PRO A 85 39.23 47.94 -35.44
C PRO A 85 40.07 46.76 -36.02
N SER A 86 39.47 46.13 -37.02
CA SER A 86 39.87 44.96 -37.80
C SER A 86 41.13 45.14 -38.66
N GLN A 87 42.04 44.15 -38.59
CA GLN A 87 42.89 43.73 -39.72
C GLN A 87 42.61 42.25 -40.05
N PRO A 88 42.49 41.86 -41.33
CA PRO A 88 42.32 40.48 -41.73
C PRO A 88 43.71 39.83 -41.91
N SER A 89 44.24 39.21 -40.87
CA SER A 89 45.42 38.34 -40.98
C SER A 89 44.98 36.89 -41.11
N LEU A 90 44.78 36.45 -42.35
CA LEU A 90 44.67 35.03 -42.69
C LEU A 90 46.06 34.36 -42.63
N GLN A 91 46.67 34.35 -41.45
CA GLN A 91 47.74 33.42 -41.12
C GLN A 91 47.34 32.73 -39.81
N PRO A 92 47.11 31.41 -39.83
CA PRO A 92 46.96 30.65 -38.61
C PRO A 92 48.23 30.82 -37.79
N GLY A 93 48.12 31.54 -36.68
CA GLY A 93 49.25 31.83 -35.81
C GLY A 93 49.78 30.56 -35.14
N GLU A 94 51.02 30.65 -34.65
CA GLU A 94 51.75 29.63 -33.88
C GLU A 94 50.94 29.03 -32.72
N TRP A 95 49.89 29.73 -32.29
CA TRP A 95 48.94 29.27 -31.30
C TRP A 95 48.09 28.07 -31.76
N MET A 96 47.90 27.86 -33.06
CA MET A 96 47.10 26.73 -33.55
C MET A 96 47.81 25.37 -33.36
N ASN A 97 49.15 25.36 -33.20
CA ASN A 97 49.94 24.16 -32.92
C ASN A 97 49.81 23.63 -31.50
N HIS A 98 49.29 24.44 -30.55
CA HIS A 98 49.03 23.97 -29.18
C HIS A 98 47.58 23.53 -28.96
N LEU A 99 46.69 23.81 -29.92
CA LEU A 99 45.28 23.37 -29.86
C LEU A 99 45.06 22.01 -30.52
N PHE A 100 45.97 21.58 -31.41
CA PHE A 100 45.92 20.26 -32.04
C PHE A 100 47.28 19.58 -31.91
N PRO A 101 47.56 18.90 -30.77
CA PRO A 101 48.70 17.99 -30.74
C PRO A 101 48.52 16.95 -31.86
N PRO A 102 49.54 16.61 -32.66
CA PRO A 102 49.45 15.52 -33.61
C PRO A 102 49.23 14.23 -32.81
N SER A 103 47.97 13.81 -32.70
CA SER A 103 47.61 12.52 -32.15
C SER A 103 48.01 11.44 -33.15
N SER A 104 49.27 11.01 -33.09
CA SER A 104 49.64 9.69 -33.57
C SER A 104 48.84 8.69 -32.73
N PRO A 105 47.88 7.92 -33.28
CA PRO A 105 47.23 6.90 -32.48
C PRO A 105 48.27 5.85 -32.08
N PRO A 106 48.50 5.57 -30.79
CA PRO A 106 49.19 4.35 -30.43
C PRO A 106 48.27 3.19 -30.84
N ALA A 107 48.76 2.34 -31.74
CA ALA A 107 48.14 1.06 -32.03
C ALA A 107 48.29 0.14 -30.80
N THR A 108 47.45 0.36 -29.78
CA THR A 108 47.40 -0.45 -28.56
C THR A 108 46.00 -1.06 -28.41
N SER A 109 45.93 -2.36 -28.70
CA SER A 109 45.07 -3.40 -28.09
C SER A 109 43.65 -3.03 -27.60
N PHE A 110 42.77 -2.59 -28.51
CA PHE A 110 41.32 -2.56 -28.25
C PHE A 110 40.71 -3.92 -27.80
N GLY A 111 41.43 -5.04 -27.97
CA GLY A 111 41.01 -6.36 -27.50
C GLY A 111 41.02 -6.53 -25.97
N TRP A 112 41.89 -5.81 -25.23
CA TRP A 112 41.98 -5.97 -23.77
C TRP A 112 40.87 -5.19 -23.05
N ALA A 113 40.46 -4.05 -23.58
CA ALA A 113 39.36 -3.25 -23.02
C ALA A 113 38.02 -4.01 -23.06
N LEU A 114 37.69 -4.68 -24.17
CA LEU A 114 36.50 -5.54 -24.28
C LEU A 114 36.53 -6.71 -23.29
N GLY A 115 37.70 -7.32 -23.07
CA GLY A 115 37.87 -8.39 -22.08
C GLY A 115 37.57 -7.94 -20.65
N THR A 116 38.04 -6.74 -20.27
CA THR A 116 37.77 -6.20 -18.91
C THR A 116 36.29 -5.89 -18.68
N VAL A 117 35.60 -5.35 -19.69
CA VAL A 117 34.16 -5.06 -19.59
C VAL A 117 33.35 -6.34 -19.42
N ILE A 118 33.64 -7.37 -20.21
CA ILE A 118 32.96 -8.68 -20.10
C ILE A 118 33.21 -9.31 -18.72
N LEU A 119 34.44 -9.22 -18.21
CA LEU A 119 34.80 -9.78 -16.90
C LEU A 119 34.08 -9.04 -15.75
N VAL A 120 33.98 -7.70 -15.82
CA VAL A 120 33.20 -6.91 -14.85
C VAL A 120 31.72 -7.26 -14.91
N VAL A 121 31.14 -7.42 -16.10
CA VAL A 121 29.73 -7.82 -16.26
C VAL A 121 29.48 -9.21 -15.67
N LEU A 122 30.39 -10.18 -15.89
CA LEU A 122 30.27 -11.51 -15.29
C LEU A 122 30.38 -11.46 -13.76
N ILE A 123 31.28 -10.64 -13.21
CA ILE A 123 31.40 -10.46 -11.75
C ILE A 123 30.11 -9.85 -11.18
N ILE A 124 29.52 -8.85 -11.86
CA ILE A 124 28.24 -8.25 -11.45
C ILE A 124 27.13 -9.29 -11.49
N LEU A 125 27.02 -10.09 -12.55
CA LEU A 125 26.00 -11.14 -12.67
C LEU A 125 26.16 -12.23 -11.61
N VAL A 126 27.38 -12.65 -11.31
CA VAL A 126 27.65 -13.63 -10.24
C VAL A 126 27.34 -13.05 -8.87
N SER A 127 27.77 -11.81 -8.61
CA SER A 127 27.49 -11.11 -7.34
C SER A 127 25.98 -10.88 -7.16
N PHE A 128 25.28 -10.45 -8.21
CA PHE A 128 23.84 -10.25 -8.19
C PHE A 128 23.08 -11.58 -8.07
N GLY A 129 23.55 -12.63 -8.73
CA GLY A 129 23.04 -13.99 -8.57
C GLY A 129 23.17 -14.47 -7.12
N TRP A 130 24.34 -14.26 -6.51
CA TRP A 130 24.59 -14.62 -5.11
C TRP A 130 23.74 -13.80 -4.13
N ASN A 131 23.69 -12.48 -4.32
CA ASN A 131 22.89 -11.56 -3.51
C ASN A 131 21.39 -11.87 -3.63
N SER A 132 20.89 -12.14 -4.84
CA SER A 132 19.49 -12.53 -5.03
C SER A 132 19.21 -13.91 -4.44
N SER A 133 20.17 -14.85 -4.50
CA SER A 133 20.00 -16.20 -3.95
C SER A 133 19.88 -16.19 -2.43
N THR A 134 20.55 -15.28 -1.73
CA THR A 134 20.39 -15.13 -0.27
C THR A 134 19.04 -14.52 0.08
N HIS A 135 18.55 -13.54 -0.69
CA HIS A 135 17.21 -12.98 -0.50
C HIS A 135 16.09 -14.02 -0.70
N MET A 136 16.25 -14.93 -1.67
CA MET A 136 15.27 -15.99 -1.93
C MET A 136 15.19 -17.02 -0.79
N ALA A 137 16.26 -17.20 0.00
CA ALA A 137 16.23 -18.08 1.16
C ALA A 137 15.36 -17.48 2.29
N GLU A 138 15.54 -16.19 2.60
CA GLU A 138 14.72 -15.48 3.58
C GLU A 138 13.24 -15.38 3.16
N ASP A 139 12.98 -15.15 1.87
CA ASP A 139 11.61 -15.05 1.38
C ASP A 139 10.88 -16.40 1.41
N ARG A 140 11.59 -17.52 1.23
CA ARG A 140 11.03 -18.86 1.41
C ARG A 140 10.64 -19.12 2.86
N GLU A 141 11.45 -18.67 3.82
CA GLU A 141 11.12 -18.77 5.25
C GLU A 141 9.88 -17.95 5.58
N LYS A 142 9.75 -16.72 5.07
CA LYS A 142 8.55 -15.89 5.25
C LYS A 142 7.31 -16.55 4.63
N LEU A 143 7.43 -17.15 3.44
CA LEU A 143 6.32 -17.87 2.81
C LEU A 143 5.88 -19.07 3.65
N ALA A 144 6.83 -19.85 4.17
CA ALA A 144 6.54 -20.97 5.08
C ALA A 144 5.88 -20.49 6.37
N GLN A 145 6.31 -19.34 6.91
CA GLN A 145 5.71 -18.71 8.10
C GLN A 145 4.29 -18.18 7.83
N LEU A 146 4.05 -17.56 6.67
CA LEU A 146 2.71 -17.11 6.29
C LEU A 146 1.77 -18.29 6.05
N GLN A 147 2.28 -19.38 5.48
CA GLN A 147 1.52 -20.62 5.32
C GLN A 147 1.13 -21.21 6.68
N SER A 148 2.05 -21.29 7.64
CA SER A 148 1.72 -21.80 8.97
C SER A 148 0.73 -20.88 9.70
N GLN A 149 0.83 -19.57 9.51
CA GLN A 149 -0.13 -18.61 10.07
C GLN A 149 -1.52 -18.76 9.43
N ALA A 150 -1.59 -19.00 8.11
CA ALA A 150 -2.84 -19.28 7.42
C ALA A 150 -3.49 -20.58 7.93
N GLU A 151 -2.69 -21.63 8.11
CA GLU A 151 -3.16 -22.90 8.70
C GLU A 151 -3.68 -22.69 10.12
N GLU A 152 -2.96 -21.95 10.97
CA GLU A 152 -3.39 -21.64 12.33
C GLU A 152 -4.73 -20.88 12.35
N THR A 153 -4.89 -19.86 11.49
CA THR A 153 -6.15 -19.11 11.40
C THR A 153 -7.30 -19.98 10.93
N SER A 154 -7.05 -20.90 9.98
CA SER A 154 -8.05 -21.85 9.51
C SER A 154 -8.47 -22.84 10.61
N ALA A 155 -7.52 -23.29 11.43
CA ALA A 155 -7.78 -24.15 12.58
C ALA A 155 -8.57 -23.41 13.67
N GLN A 156 -8.25 -22.14 13.94
CA GLN A 156 -8.99 -21.30 14.87
C GLN A 156 -10.45 -21.10 14.42
N LEU A 157 -10.69 -20.85 13.13
CA LEU A 157 -12.05 -20.75 12.57
C LEU A 157 -12.83 -22.05 12.72
N ALA A 158 -12.21 -23.19 12.41
CA ALA A 158 -12.84 -24.50 12.58
C ALA A 158 -13.19 -24.78 14.04
N ALA A 159 -12.29 -24.44 14.98
CA ALA A 159 -12.54 -24.60 16.41
C ALA A 159 -13.69 -23.72 16.91
N LEU A 160 -13.76 -22.45 16.47
CA LEU A 160 -14.88 -21.57 16.81
C LEU A 160 -16.21 -22.06 16.23
N GLN A 161 -16.20 -22.55 14.99
CA GLN A 161 -17.39 -23.13 14.36
C GLN A 161 -17.87 -24.36 15.14
N GLN A 162 -16.95 -25.20 15.60
CA GLN A 162 -17.26 -26.35 16.43
C GLN A 162 -17.88 -25.94 17.78
N GLN A 163 -17.33 -24.92 18.45
CA GLN A 163 -17.90 -24.37 19.68
C GLN A 163 -19.33 -23.82 19.48
N LEU A 164 -19.59 -23.18 18.34
CA LEU A 164 -20.94 -22.71 18.02
C LEU A 164 -21.92 -23.86 17.81
N SER A 165 -21.50 -24.93 17.12
CA SER A 165 -22.35 -26.12 16.94
C SER A 165 -22.66 -26.82 18.27
N GLU A 166 -21.68 -26.94 19.16
CA GLU A 166 -21.86 -27.53 20.49
C GLU A 166 -22.83 -26.70 21.34
N ARG A 167 -22.68 -25.37 21.35
CA ARG A 167 -23.63 -24.49 22.04
C ARG A 167 -25.05 -24.56 21.45
N ALA A 168 -25.18 -24.70 20.13
CA ALA A 168 -26.48 -24.85 19.48
C ALA A 168 -27.17 -26.16 19.89
N GLU A 169 -26.42 -27.26 20.00
CA GLU A 169 -26.93 -28.54 20.47
C GLU A 169 -27.36 -28.48 21.94
N LEU A 170 -26.56 -27.86 22.81
CA LEU A 170 -26.92 -27.64 24.22
C LEU A 170 -28.19 -26.78 24.36
N LEU A 171 -28.35 -25.74 23.54
CA LEU A 171 -29.56 -24.93 23.50
C LEU A 171 -30.77 -25.73 23.00
N ALA A 172 -30.59 -26.63 22.04
CA ALA A 172 -31.65 -27.51 21.56
C ALA A 172 -32.08 -28.51 22.64
N GLN A 173 -31.13 -29.14 23.33
CA GLN A 173 -31.40 -30.09 24.42
C GLN A 173 -32.11 -29.41 25.60
N THR A 174 -31.66 -28.23 26.02
CA THR A 174 -32.31 -27.47 27.11
C THR A 174 -33.72 -27.04 26.73
N ARG A 175 -33.95 -26.66 25.47
CA ARG A 175 -35.29 -26.37 24.94
C ARG A 175 -36.20 -27.60 24.97
N GLU A 176 -35.69 -28.76 24.55
CA GLU A 176 -36.46 -30.01 24.54
C GLU A 176 -36.83 -30.46 25.96
N GLU A 177 -35.89 -30.37 26.91
CA GLU A 177 -36.18 -30.65 28.33
C GLU A 177 -37.24 -29.69 28.89
N LEU A 178 -37.17 -28.39 28.58
CA LEU A 178 -38.19 -27.43 28.99
C LEU A 178 -39.56 -27.76 28.38
N GLN A 179 -39.62 -28.15 27.11
CA GLN A 179 -40.87 -28.56 26.45
C GLN A 179 -41.46 -29.82 27.09
N ARG A 180 -40.60 -30.79 27.44
CA ARG A 180 -41.01 -32.02 28.13
C ARG A 180 -41.60 -31.71 29.52
N ARG A 181 -40.92 -30.87 30.30
CA ARG A 181 -41.40 -30.44 31.63
C ARG A 181 -42.71 -29.66 31.54
N MET A 182 -42.90 -28.83 30.50
CA MET A 182 -44.18 -28.16 30.27
C MET A 182 -45.31 -29.15 29.95
N ALA A 183 -45.04 -30.19 29.15
CA ALA A 183 -46.02 -31.23 28.87
C ALA A 183 -46.38 -32.05 30.11
N GLU A 184 -45.39 -32.42 30.93
CA GLU A 184 -45.61 -33.10 32.21
C GLU A 184 -46.46 -32.24 33.18
N LEU A 185 -46.19 -30.93 33.26
CA LEU A 185 -46.99 -30.01 34.07
C LEU A 185 -48.43 -29.87 33.56
N ALA A 186 -48.64 -29.87 32.24
CA ALA A 186 -49.97 -29.83 31.65
C ALA A 186 -50.77 -31.10 31.98
N GLU A 187 -50.14 -32.27 31.86
CA GLU A 187 -50.73 -33.56 32.21
C GLU A 187 -51.11 -33.63 33.71
N VAL A 188 -50.20 -33.21 34.60
CA VAL A 188 -50.49 -33.16 36.05
C VAL A 188 -51.64 -32.20 36.36
N LYS A 189 -51.71 -31.06 35.66
CA LYS A 189 -52.82 -30.11 35.81
C LYS A 189 -54.15 -30.74 35.37
N ASP A 190 -54.18 -31.45 34.24
CA ASP A 190 -55.40 -32.11 33.76
C ASP A 190 -55.85 -33.22 34.73
N GLN A 191 -54.91 -33.98 35.31
CA GLN A 191 -55.21 -34.96 36.37
C GLN A 191 -55.82 -34.31 37.62
N LEU A 192 -55.33 -33.13 38.03
CA LEU A 192 -55.91 -32.38 39.15
C LEU A 192 -57.33 -31.91 38.84
N ILE A 193 -57.58 -31.38 37.64
CA ILE A 193 -58.92 -30.95 37.21
C ILE A 193 -59.88 -32.15 37.19
N GLN A 194 -59.43 -33.30 36.69
CA GLN A 194 -60.24 -34.51 36.67
C GLN A 194 -60.56 -35.01 38.08
N ARG A 195 -59.59 -34.98 39.01
CA ARG A 195 -59.81 -35.35 40.42
C ARG A 195 -60.73 -34.38 41.14
N GLU A 196 -60.64 -33.10 40.84
CA GLU A 196 -61.56 -32.09 41.36
C GLU A 196 -63.00 -32.37 40.89
N ALA A 197 -63.19 -32.68 39.60
CA ALA A 197 -64.50 -33.07 39.06
C ALA A 197 -65.07 -34.36 39.68
N GLU A 198 -64.24 -35.41 39.86
CA GLU A 198 -64.65 -36.65 40.54
C GLU A 198 -65.09 -36.39 41.99
N LEU A 199 -64.39 -35.50 42.72
CA LEU A 199 -64.75 -35.12 44.09
C LEU A 199 -66.05 -34.31 44.12
N GLU A 200 -66.27 -33.40 43.17
CA GLU A 200 -67.52 -32.66 43.03
C GLU A 200 -68.72 -33.57 42.74
N GLU A 201 -68.54 -34.57 41.86
CA GLU A 201 -69.58 -35.55 41.54
C GLU A 201 -69.93 -36.43 42.75
N LEU A 202 -68.94 -36.97 43.45
CA LEU A 202 -69.16 -37.74 44.69
C LEU A 202 -69.88 -36.90 45.76
N ARG A 203 -69.52 -35.62 45.88
CA ARG A 203 -70.17 -34.69 46.80
C ARG A 203 -71.64 -34.45 46.42
N ALA A 204 -71.96 -34.31 45.14
CA ALA A 204 -73.34 -34.17 44.66
C ALA A 204 -74.18 -35.42 44.98
N LEU A 205 -73.63 -36.62 44.74
CA LEU A 205 -74.29 -37.89 45.06
C LEU A 205 -74.61 -38.05 46.55
N LEU A 206 -73.70 -37.65 47.44
CA LEU A 206 -73.91 -37.68 48.90
C LEU A 206 -75.03 -36.73 49.34
N VAL A 207 -75.09 -35.52 48.78
CA VAL A 207 -76.15 -34.54 49.08
C VAL A 207 -77.51 -35.08 48.65
N GLU A 208 -77.62 -35.64 47.45
CA GLU A 208 -78.88 -36.21 46.94
C GLU A 208 -79.34 -37.44 47.75
N GLY A 209 -78.42 -38.31 48.15
CA GLY A 209 -78.69 -39.44 49.06
C GLY A 209 -79.24 -39.00 50.42
N SER A 210 -78.68 -37.94 51.02
CA SER A 210 -79.16 -37.42 52.30
C SER A 210 -80.56 -36.80 52.21
N GLY A 211 -80.90 -36.16 51.09
CA GLY A 211 -82.22 -35.57 50.85
C GLY A 211 -83.31 -36.62 50.67
N ARG A 212 -82.96 -37.82 50.21
CA ARG A 212 -83.89 -38.95 50.06
C ARG A 212 -84.16 -39.67 51.39
N SER A 213 -83.22 -39.70 52.32
CA SER A 213 -83.38 -40.36 53.63
C SER A 213 -84.25 -39.58 54.63
N THR A 214 -84.52 -38.29 54.39
CA THR A 214 -85.33 -37.44 55.28
C THR A 214 -86.81 -37.38 54.89
N ARG A 215 -87.25 -38.19 53.91
CA ARG A 215 -88.61 -38.12 53.35
C ARG A 215 -89.37 -39.45 53.49
N VAL A 216 -89.60 -39.96 54.71
CA VAL A 216 -90.69 -40.89 55.05
C VAL A 216 -90.92 -40.87 56.58
N PRO A 217 -92.20 -40.81 57.04
CA PRO A 217 -93.03 -39.62 57.25
C PRO A 217 -92.86 -38.93 58.63
#